data_AF-A0A9Q0RW33-F1
#
_entry.id   AF-A0A9Q0RW33-F1
#
_cell.length_a   1.000
_cell.length_b   1.000
_cell.length_c   1.000
_cell.angle_alpha   90.00
_cell.angle_beta   90.00
_cell.angle_gamma   90.00
#
_symmetry.space_group_name_H-M   'P 1'
#
loop_
_entity.id
_entity.type
_entity.pdbx_description
1 polymer ?
#
loop_
_entity_poly.entity_id
_entity_poly.type
_entity_poly.pdbx_seq_one_letter_code
_entity_poly.pdbx_strand_id
1 'polypeptide(L)'
;SNQPEAPNLNLPDEEEEFVEYKFSPRPVFISTACQICKVPLDTPNPCKFCQMVSYCSEEHEKEDRMSHGPLCCAIQEIAKKRGGHIYNNARILNDDDYRSLRVHTLNICENFLKRHLLPYEREVLLFPRLCCTGSCREWRQQLLVECKQCGQVSYCAAHPEHLPPLHESWCNSFNLYQKIVLRQKNFGRIEPSLPSKIMLKPFDLSNNIDNVFKILYKNYGAIKDECIYATLTQLATAPLTALYGAQQNQQEIGEVYTIHLVGAELQFEADTLDKWETFFLHLVPTLMECRVVFVGPELNAENLPLEILSRIRMCRTCRQNCRIVKFDFQCGMLYHDYFNSSAFTKPDLVCFFNPGLYRSTGFNGLDTWPNTIKSAVSMNCPIIVTSYTEVESPRDLERIQKESTRPLTVVQPP
;
A
#
# COMPACT_ATOMS: atom_id res chain seq x y z
N SER A 1 -50.10 39.04 -24.22
CA SER A 1 -49.26 37.85 -24.00
C SER A 1 -47.83 38.33 -23.94
N ASN A 2 -47.21 38.36 -22.76
CA ASN A 2 -45.76 38.45 -22.57
C ASN A 2 -45.50 38.23 -21.08
N GLN A 3 -45.19 36.98 -20.73
CA GLN A 3 -44.60 36.64 -19.44
C GLN A 3 -43.15 37.14 -19.43
N PRO A 4 -42.64 37.68 -18.30
CA PRO A 4 -41.22 37.95 -18.17
C PRO A 4 -40.45 36.64 -17.91
N GLU A 5 -39.40 36.43 -18.70
CA GLU A 5 -38.45 35.32 -18.55
C GLU A 5 -37.75 35.37 -17.19
N ALA A 6 -37.62 34.20 -16.56
CA ALA A 6 -36.88 34.01 -15.32
C ALA A 6 -35.37 34.17 -15.57
N PRO A 7 -34.62 34.81 -14.66
CA PRO A 7 -33.18 34.96 -14.82
C PRO A 7 -32.49 33.59 -14.69
N ASN A 8 -31.76 33.25 -15.75
CA ASN A 8 -30.91 32.06 -15.83
C ASN A 8 -29.72 32.26 -14.86
N LEU A 9 -29.80 31.66 -13.67
CA LEU A 9 -28.70 31.59 -12.71
C LEU A 9 -27.65 30.59 -13.22
N ASN A 10 -26.83 31.04 -14.18
CA ASN A 10 -25.51 30.46 -14.40
C ASN A 10 -24.66 30.85 -13.18
N LEU A 11 -24.54 29.92 -12.22
CA LEU A 11 -23.49 29.99 -11.22
C LEU A 11 -22.15 29.96 -11.97
N PRO A 12 -21.20 30.87 -11.68
CA PRO A 12 -19.88 30.81 -12.28
C PRO A 12 -19.24 29.47 -11.89
N ASP A 13 -18.63 28.78 -12.86
CA ASP A 13 -17.60 27.80 -12.54
C ASP A 13 -16.50 28.58 -11.83
N GLU A 14 -16.48 28.54 -10.49
CA GLU A 14 -15.32 28.97 -9.73
C GLU A 14 -14.14 28.12 -10.24
N GLU A 15 -13.12 28.79 -10.78
CA GLU A 15 -11.84 28.18 -11.11
C GLU A 15 -11.22 27.69 -9.79
N GLU A 16 -11.68 26.52 -9.33
CA GLU A 16 -11.10 25.81 -8.19
C GLU A 16 -9.61 25.60 -8.51
N GLU A 17 -8.75 26.15 -7.66
CA GLU A 17 -7.31 26.08 -7.78
C GLU A 17 -6.86 24.64 -7.52
N PHE A 18 -6.93 23.80 -8.56
CA PHE A 18 -6.48 22.41 -8.49
C PHE A 18 -4.96 22.39 -8.61
N VAL A 19 -4.28 21.92 -7.56
CA VAL A 19 -2.87 21.56 -7.67
C VAL A 19 -2.79 20.23 -8.43
N GLU A 20 -2.32 20.28 -9.67
CA GLU A 20 -1.98 19.07 -10.43
C GLU A 20 -0.73 18.44 -9.79
N TYR A 21 -0.94 17.52 -8.86
CA TYR A 21 0.14 16.76 -8.24
C TYR A 21 0.75 15.83 -9.29
N LYS A 22 1.94 16.15 -9.77
CA LYS A 22 2.68 15.30 -10.70
C LYS A 22 3.24 14.08 -9.96
N PHE A 23 2.42 13.04 -9.82
CA PHE A 23 2.85 11.76 -9.29
C PHE A 23 3.92 11.15 -10.21
N SER A 24 5.14 10.98 -9.69
CA SER A 24 6.17 10.17 -10.33
C SER A 24 6.28 8.86 -9.58
N PRO A 25 6.00 7.70 -10.22
CA PRO A 25 6.19 6.41 -9.57
C PRO A 25 7.62 6.31 -9.06
N ARG A 26 7.80 5.90 -7.80
CA ARG A 26 9.14 5.68 -7.28
C ARG A 26 9.90 4.68 -8.16
N PRO A 27 11.22 4.79 -8.29
CA PRO A 27 12.01 3.70 -8.86
C PRO A 27 11.77 2.41 -8.08
N VAL A 28 11.55 1.32 -8.80
CA VAL A 28 11.37 -0.04 -8.28
C VAL A 28 12.42 -0.96 -8.89
N PHE A 29 13.01 -1.85 -8.11
CA PHE A 29 13.90 -2.88 -8.61
C PHE A 29 13.16 -4.21 -8.84
N ILE A 30 13.39 -4.83 -10.01
CA ILE A 30 12.98 -6.19 -10.34
C ILE A 30 14.21 -6.90 -10.89
N SER A 31 14.63 -7.97 -10.23
CA SER A 31 15.92 -8.62 -10.46
C SER A 31 16.05 -9.34 -11.81
N THR A 32 14.92 -9.64 -12.45
CA THR A 32 14.82 -10.27 -13.77
C THR A 32 14.49 -9.29 -14.90
N ALA A 33 14.48 -7.99 -14.61
CA ALA A 33 14.18 -6.94 -15.58
C ALA A 33 15.34 -5.95 -15.71
N CYS A 34 15.35 -5.20 -16.82
CA CYS A 34 16.32 -4.12 -17.00
C CYS A 34 16.13 -3.04 -15.92
N GLN A 35 17.22 -2.63 -15.29
CA GLN A 35 17.18 -1.63 -14.22
C GLN A 35 16.68 -0.25 -14.68
N ILE A 36 16.77 0.07 -15.98
CA ILE A 36 16.30 1.34 -16.54
C ILE A 36 14.86 1.23 -17.08
N CYS A 37 14.64 0.41 -18.10
CA CYS A 37 13.35 0.35 -18.80
C CYS A 37 12.33 -0.62 -18.19
N LYS A 38 12.73 -1.44 -17.20
CA LYS A 38 11.88 -2.46 -16.54
C LYS A 38 11.33 -3.55 -17.47
N VAL A 39 11.78 -3.60 -18.72
CA VAL A 39 11.48 -4.70 -19.64
C VAL A 39 12.14 -5.99 -19.10
N PRO A 40 11.41 -7.12 -19.06
CA PRO A 40 11.96 -8.42 -18.67
C PRO A 40 13.17 -8.81 -19.55
N LEU A 41 14.16 -9.47 -18.98
CA LEU A 41 15.39 -9.84 -19.68
C LEU A 41 15.37 -11.30 -20.09
N ASP A 42 15.44 -11.56 -21.41
CA ASP A 42 15.65 -12.92 -21.93
C ASP A 42 17.09 -13.41 -21.69
N THR A 43 18.06 -12.49 -21.79
CA THR A 43 19.47 -12.74 -21.48
C THR A 43 19.99 -11.61 -20.61
N PRO A 44 20.10 -11.81 -19.29
CA PRO A 44 20.56 -10.75 -18.41
C PRO A 44 22.01 -10.35 -18.71
N ASN A 45 22.27 -9.06 -18.88
CA ASN A 45 23.62 -8.49 -18.83
C ASN A 45 23.84 -7.86 -17.44
N PRO A 46 24.34 -8.62 -16.45
CA PRO A 46 24.54 -8.10 -15.11
C PRO A 46 25.69 -7.08 -15.08
N CYS A 47 25.61 -6.11 -14.19
CA CYS A 47 26.72 -5.22 -13.91
C CYS A 47 27.97 -6.04 -13.58
N LYS A 48 29.06 -5.82 -14.33
CA LYS A 48 30.32 -6.59 -14.23
C LYS A 48 30.99 -6.51 -12.86
N PHE A 49 30.60 -5.52 -12.05
CA PHE A 49 31.18 -5.24 -10.75
C PHE A 49 30.37 -5.84 -9.60
N CYS A 50 29.11 -5.43 -9.45
CA CYS A 50 28.28 -5.88 -8.33
C CYS A 50 27.54 -7.17 -8.62
N GLN A 51 27.22 -7.45 -9.89
CA GLN A 51 26.38 -8.57 -10.36
C GLN A 51 24.94 -8.60 -9.79
N MET A 52 24.49 -7.48 -9.20
CA MET A 52 23.20 -7.37 -8.51
C MET A 52 22.11 -6.71 -9.34
N VAL A 53 22.47 -5.93 -10.36
CA VAL A 53 21.55 -5.27 -11.31
C VAL A 53 21.88 -5.70 -12.73
N SER A 54 20.87 -5.73 -13.60
CA SER A 54 21.02 -6.19 -14.98
C SER A 54 20.40 -5.21 -15.98
N TYR A 55 20.92 -5.22 -17.21
CA TYR A 55 20.51 -4.29 -18.28
C TYR A 55 20.18 -5.04 -19.57
N CYS A 56 19.35 -4.45 -20.43
CA CYS A 56 19.08 -4.99 -21.77
C CYS A 56 20.09 -4.49 -22.82
N SER A 57 20.87 -3.45 -22.53
CA SER A 57 21.86 -2.87 -23.44
C SER A 57 22.98 -2.17 -22.66
N GLU A 58 24.14 -1.98 -23.31
CA GLU A 58 25.23 -1.16 -22.76
C GLU A 58 24.84 0.32 -22.59
N GLU A 59 23.84 0.78 -23.34
CA GLU A 59 23.31 2.14 -23.23
C GLU A 59 22.62 2.34 -21.87
N HIS A 60 21.70 1.43 -21.49
CA HIS A 60 21.05 1.48 -20.18
C HIS A 60 22.04 1.25 -19.02
N GLU A 61 23.11 0.47 -19.23
CA GLU A 61 24.19 0.35 -18.24
C GLU A 61 24.92 1.69 -18.05
N LYS A 62 25.18 2.44 -19.13
CA LYS A 62 25.81 3.76 -19.06
C LYS A 62 24.90 4.79 -18.40
N GLU A 63 23.59 4.73 -18.68
CA GLU A 63 22.57 5.59 -18.06
C GLU A 63 22.52 5.40 -16.53
N ASP A 64 22.48 4.15 -16.06
CA ASP A 64 22.38 3.86 -14.62
C ASP A 64 23.70 4.09 -13.85
N ARG A 65 24.84 4.22 -14.56
CA ARG A 65 26.17 4.25 -13.93
C ARG A 65 26.31 5.29 -12.82
N MET A 66 25.75 6.48 -13.03
CA MET A 66 25.87 7.58 -12.07
C MET A 66 25.00 7.34 -10.83
N SER A 67 23.76 6.84 -10.99
CA SER A 67 22.84 6.53 -9.89
C SER A 67 23.28 5.29 -9.11
N HIS A 68 23.63 4.21 -9.82
CA HIS A 68 23.99 2.92 -9.23
C HIS A 68 25.42 2.88 -8.66
N GLY A 69 26.34 3.69 -9.20
CA GLY A 69 27.77 3.68 -8.88
C GLY A 69 28.10 3.66 -7.38
N PRO A 70 27.53 4.55 -6.54
CA PRO A 70 27.79 4.57 -5.09
C PRO A 70 27.45 3.25 -4.39
N LEU A 71 26.26 2.69 -4.67
CA LEU A 71 25.85 1.39 -4.13
C LEU A 71 26.75 0.27 -4.66
N CYS A 72 27.07 0.29 -5.96
CA CYS A 72 27.94 -0.68 -6.60
C CYS A 72 29.31 -0.78 -5.94
N CYS A 73 29.92 0.36 -5.61
CA CYS A 73 31.19 0.41 -4.88
C CYS A 73 31.09 -0.24 -3.49
N ALA A 74 30.04 0.07 -2.73
CA ALA A 74 29.83 -0.54 -1.42
C ALA A 74 29.65 -2.07 -1.52
N ILE A 75 28.85 -2.54 -2.49
CA ILE A 75 28.64 -3.96 -2.74
C ILE A 75 29.96 -4.67 -3.08
N GLN A 76 30.81 -4.07 -3.90
CA GLN A 76 32.13 -4.63 -4.24
C GLN A 76 33.02 -4.80 -3.01
N GLU A 77 33.08 -3.80 -2.12
CA GLU A 77 33.89 -3.88 -0.90
C GLU A 77 33.40 -4.99 0.04
N ILE A 78 32.07 -5.19 0.13
CA ILE A 78 31.49 -6.30 0.89
C ILE A 78 31.81 -7.64 0.20
N ALA A 79 31.66 -7.72 -1.11
CA ALA A 79 31.88 -8.92 -1.90
C ALA A 79 33.32 -9.42 -1.78
N LYS A 80 34.33 -8.53 -1.82
CA LYS A 80 35.75 -8.86 -1.59
C LYS A 80 35.96 -9.59 -0.27
N LYS A 81 35.33 -9.13 0.81
CA LYS A 81 35.42 -9.73 2.15
C LYS A 81 34.66 -11.06 2.27
N ARG A 82 33.70 -11.31 1.37
CA ARG A 82 32.83 -12.52 1.38
C ARG A 82 33.23 -13.56 0.33
N GLY A 83 34.37 -13.39 -0.35
CA GLY A 83 34.86 -14.36 -1.34
C GLY A 83 34.28 -14.17 -2.74
N GLY A 84 33.96 -12.94 -3.13
CA GLY A 84 33.66 -12.55 -4.52
C GLY A 84 32.21 -12.10 -4.78
N HIS A 85 31.26 -12.48 -3.92
CA HIS A 85 29.86 -12.04 -4.01
C HIS A 85 29.24 -11.83 -2.63
N ILE A 86 28.31 -10.90 -2.48
CA ILE A 86 27.71 -10.58 -1.17
C ILE A 86 26.90 -11.74 -0.58
N TYR A 87 26.44 -12.66 -1.44
CA TYR A 87 25.71 -13.88 -1.10
C TYR A 87 26.51 -15.17 -1.31
N ASN A 88 27.84 -15.10 -1.43
CA ASN A 88 28.67 -16.27 -1.69
C ASN A 88 28.45 -17.42 -0.68
N ASN A 89 28.25 -17.09 0.59
CA ASN A 89 28.00 -18.05 1.67
C ASN A 89 26.51 -18.19 2.02
N ALA A 90 25.58 -17.70 1.19
CA ALA A 90 24.16 -17.73 1.54
C ALA A 90 23.61 -19.16 1.69
N ARG A 91 24.16 -20.14 0.94
CA ARG A 91 23.71 -21.55 0.96
C ARG A 91 23.87 -22.26 2.31
N ILE A 92 24.79 -21.81 3.16
CA ILE A 92 25.06 -22.44 4.46
C ILE A 92 24.20 -21.86 5.59
N LEU A 93 23.44 -20.80 5.32
CA LEU A 93 22.62 -20.11 6.31
C LEU A 93 21.21 -20.68 6.31
N ASN A 94 20.61 -20.82 7.48
CA ASN A 94 19.15 -21.00 7.57
C ASN A 94 18.42 -19.70 7.15
N ASP A 95 17.09 -19.68 7.20
CA ASP A 95 16.31 -18.52 6.75
C ASP A 95 16.44 -17.30 7.66
N ASP A 96 16.62 -17.50 8.97
CA ASP A 96 16.78 -16.41 9.94
C ASP A 96 18.16 -15.75 9.84
N ASP A 97 19.21 -16.56 9.69
CA ASP A 97 20.58 -16.08 9.47
C ASP A 97 20.69 -15.38 8.11
N TYR A 98 19.97 -15.85 7.09
CA TYR A 98 19.91 -15.18 5.80
C TYR A 98 19.15 -13.85 5.86
N ARG A 99 18.06 -13.77 6.62
CA ARG A 99 17.39 -12.49 6.91
C ARG A 99 18.36 -11.53 7.61
N SER A 100 19.10 -12.02 8.60
CA SER A 100 20.09 -11.24 9.35
C SER A 100 21.24 -10.77 8.46
N LEU A 101 21.74 -11.62 7.56
CA LEU A 101 22.75 -11.25 6.56
C LEU A 101 22.29 -10.08 5.70
N ARG A 102 21.04 -10.10 5.23
CA ARG A 102 20.47 -9.04 4.39
C ARG A 102 20.37 -7.72 5.16
N VAL A 103 19.82 -7.74 6.37
CA VAL A 103 19.73 -6.55 7.25
C VAL A 103 21.12 -5.99 7.56
N HIS A 104 22.08 -6.85 7.90
CA HIS A 104 23.45 -6.42 8.17
C HIS A 104 24.11 -5.81 6.93
N THR A 105 23.84 -6.36 5.74
CA THR A 105 24.35 -5.84 4.47
C THR A 105 23.79 -4.45 4.16
N LEU A 106 22.49 -4.21 4.41
CA LEU A 106 21.89 -2.87 4.32
C LEU A 106 22.65 -1.87 5.20
N ASN A 107 22.87 -2.20 6.47
CA ASN A 107 23.57 -1.33 7.42
C ASN A 107 25.02 -1.04 7.01
N ILE A 108 25.75 -2.02 6.46
CA ILE A 108 27.11 -1.78 5.95
C ILE A 108 27.07 -0.79 4.77
N CYS A 109 26.13 -0.98 3.84
CA CYS A 109 25.97 -0.07 2.70
C CYS A 109 25.61 1.35 3.17
N GLU A 110 24.65 1.54 4.06
CA GLU A 110 24.29 2.87 4.60
C GLU A 110 25.49 3.54 5.28
N ASN A 111 26.26 2.78 6.09
CA ASN A 111 27.47 3.27 6.73
C ASN A 111 28.59 3.64 5.76
N PHE A 112 28.69 2.93 4.63
CA PHE A 112 29.65 3.21 3.58
C PHE A 112 29.26 4.47 2.81
N LEU A 113 27.98 4.59 2.45
CA LEU A 113 27.45 5.71 1.67
C LEU A 113 27.24 7.00 2.49
N LYS A 114 27.24 6.91 3.83
CA LYS A 114 26.97 8.03 4.75
C LYS A 114 25.59 8.67 4.54
N ARG A 115 24.63 7.86 4.11
CA ARG A 115 23.22 8.22 3.96
C ARG A 115 22.36 6.96 4.03
N HIS A 116 21.07 7.14 4.27
CA HIS A 116 20.10 6.06 4.08
C HIS A 116 20.09 5.60 2.62
N LEU A 117 19.84 4.30 2.43
CA LEU A 117 19.63 3.74 1.10
C LEU A 117 18.26 4.19 0.58
N LEU A 118 18.22 4.54 -0.71
CA LEU A 118 16.98 4.79 -1.41
C LEU A 118 16.16 3.47 -1.46
N PRO A 119 14.82 3.54 -1.55
CA PRO A 119 13.97 2.34 -1.55
C PRO A 119 14.41 1.28 -2.57
N TYR A 120 14.71 1.66 -3.81
CA TYR A 120 15.17 0.72 -4.83
C TYR A 120 16.57 0.13 -4.53
N GLU A 121 17.46 0.88 -3.86
CA GLU A 121 18.77 0.36 -3.47
C GLU A 121 18.63 -0.71 -2.39
N ARG A 122 17.67 -0.54 -1.47
CA ARG A 122 17.32 -1.57 -0.50
C ARG A 122 16.77 -2.80 -1.19
N GLU A 123 15.90 -2.63 -2.19
CA GLU A 123 15.35 -3.73 -2.99
C GLU A 123 16.42 -4.51 -3.74
N VAL A 124 17.42 -3.84 -4.33
CA VAL A 124 18.59 -4.50 -4.97
C VAL A 124 19.24 -5.49 -4.00
N LEU A 125 19.42 -5.08 -2.75
CA LEU A 125 20.02 -5.93 -1.72
C LEU A 125 19.05 -6.99 -1.20
N LEU A 126 17.77 -6.66 -1.01
CA LEU A 126 16.78 -7.54 -0.38
C LEU A 126 16.21 -8.62 -1.30
N PHE A 127 16.09 -8.32 -2.60
CA PHE A 127 15.41 -9.14 -3.60
C PHE A 127 16.31 -9.46 -4.81
N PRO A 128 17.55 -9.94 -4.60
CA PRO A 128 18.48 -10.27 -5.68
C PRO A 128 17.99 -11.41 -6.57
N ARG A 129 18.57 -11.52 -7.77
CA ARG A 129 18.39 -12.69 -8.64
C ARG A 129 19.20 -13.87 -8.10
N LEU A 130 18.55 -14.71 -7.30
CA LEU A 130 19.10 -15.93 -6.69
C LEU A 130 18.15 -17.11 -6.92
N CYS A 131 18.67 -18.33 -6.79
CA CYS A 131 17.80 -19.50 -6.67
C CYS A 131 16.91 -19.35 -5.42
N CYS A 132 15.59 -19.50 -5.61
CA CYS A 132 14.59 -19.33 -4.55
C CYS A 132 14.60 -20.44 -3.48
N THR A 133 15.27 -21.57 -3.73
CA THR A 133 15.44 -22.62 -2.73
C THR A 133 16.46 -22.22 -1.67
N GLY A 134 16.02 -22.16 -0.41
CA GLY A 134 16.80 -21.66 0.73
C GLY A 134 18.12 -22.40 1.01
N SER A 135 18.17 -23.71 0.74
CA SER A 135 19.39 -24.53 0.86
C SER A 135 20.36 -24.39 -0.33
N CYS A 136 19.94 -23.73 -1.41
CA CYS A 136 20.74 -23.54 -2.61
C CYS A 136 21.25 -22.10 -2.73
N ARG A 137 20.34 -21.13 -2.89
CA ARG A 137 20.63 -19.69 -3.06
C ARG A 137 21.77 -19.41 -4.04
N GLU A 138 21.86 -20.21 -5.11
CA GLU A 138 22.80 -20.00 -6.21
C GLU A 138 22.67 -18.57 -6.74
N TRP A 139 23.80 -17.91 -6.93
CA TRP A 139 23.88 -16.49 -7.32
C TRP A 139 24.56 -16.29 -8.68
N ARG A 140 25.21 -17.32 -9.22
CA ARG A 140 25.87 -17.25 -10.53
C ARG A 140 24.80 -17.17 -11.61
N GLN A 141 24.73 -16.01 -12.25
CA GLN A 141 23.62 -15.62 -13.12
C GLN A 141 23.40 -16.59 -14.29
N GLN A 142 24.47 -17.19 -14.82
CA GLN A 142 24.45 -18.16 -15.91
C GLN A 142 23.91 -19.56 -15.52
N LEU A 143 23.76 -19.85 -14.22
CA LEU A 143 23.23 -21.12 -13.72
C LEU A 143 21.75 -21.06 -13.37
N LEU A 144 21.14 -19.87 -13.49
CA LEU A 144 19.77 -19.60 -13.08
C LEU A 144 18.86 -19.45 -14.30
N VAL A 145 17.64 -19.95 -14.16
CA VAL A 145 16.52 -19.76 -15.08
C VAL A 145 15.30 -19.25 -14.30
N GLU A 146 14.39 -18.59 -15.00
CA GLU A 146 13.18 -18.02 -14.44
C GLU A 146 11.98 -18.97 -14.53
N CYS A 147 11.01 -18.79 -13.64
CA CYS A 147 9.68 -19.33 -13.82
C CYS A 147 9.09 -18.81 -15.13
N LYS A 148 8.70 -19.71 -16.03
CA LYS A 148 8.19 -19.37 -17.37
C LYS A 148 6.87 -18.61 -17.37
N GLN A 149 6.12 -18.66 -16.26
CA GLN A 149 4.84 -17.99 -16.13
C GLN A 149 4.98 -16.58 -15.55
N CYS A 150 5.65 -16.42 -14.41
CA CYS A 150 5.80 -15.09 -13.80
C CYS A 150 7.02 -14.30 -14.24
N GLY A 151 8.08 -14.97 -14.72
CA GLY A 151 9.34 -14.33 -15.12
C GLY A 151 10.12 -13.66 -13.98
N GLN A 152 9.73 -13.83 -12.71
CA GLN A 152 10.33 -13.14 -11.56
C GLN A 152 11.09 -14.06 -10.59
N VAL A 153 10.66 -15.32 -10.48
CA VAL A 153 11.29 -16.28 -9.55
C VAL A 153 12.38 -17.05 -10.29
N SER A 154 13.62 -16.93 -9.83
CA SER A 154 14.75 -17.66 -10.40
C SER A 154 15.06 -18.94 -9.60
N TYR A 155 15.48 -19.98 -10.31
CA TYR A 155 15.91 -21.27 -9.75
C TYR A 155 17.04 -21.86 -10.61
N CYS A 156 17.72 -22.90 -10.12
CA CYS A 156 18.85 -23.47 -10.85
C CYS A 156 18.39 -24.22 -12.10
N ALA A 157 19.02 -23.95 -13.24
CA ALA A 157 18.71 -24.61 -14.51
C ALA A 157 18.84 -26.14 -14.45
N ALA A 158 19.83 -26.62 -13.70
CA ALA A 158 20.10 -28.05 -13.51
C ALA A 158 19.14 -28.74 -12.51
N HIS A 159 18.36 -27.96 -11.76
CA HIS A 159 17.51 -28.45 -10.66
C HIS A 159 16.10 -27.83 -10.72
N PRO A 160 15.22 -28.32 -11.61
CA PRO A 160 13.84 -27.83 -11.71
C PRO A 160 13.04 -27.93 -10.40
N GLU A 161 13.38 -28.90 -9.54
CA GLU A 161 12.81 -29.08 -8.20
C GLU A 161 13.10 -27.91 -7.24
N HIS A 162 14.07 -27.05 -7.57
CA HIS A 162 14.33 -25.84 -6.81
C HIS A 162 13.25 -24.77 -6.99
N LEU A 163 12.28 -24.96 -7.90
CA LEU A 163 11.06 -24.16 -7.95
C LEU A 163 9.99 -24.86 -7.08
N PRO A 164 9.72 -24.39 -5.85
CA PRO A 164 8.81 -25.08 -4.95
C PRO A 164 7.37 -25.04 -5.47
N PRO A 165 6.56 -26.11 -5.31
CA PRO A 165 5.15 -26.12 -5.72
C PRO A 165 4.32 -24.97 -5.11
N LEU A 166 4.67 -24.57 -3.89
CA LEU A 166 4.03 -23.45 -3.20
C LEU A 166 4.11 -22.13 -4.00
N HIS A 167 5.10 -21.99 -4.89
CA HIS A 167 5.22 -20.86 -5.82
C HIS A 167 3.95 -20.63 -6.65
N GLU A 168 3.27 -21.69 -7.05
CA GLU A 168 2.08 -21.61 -7.90
C GLU A 168 1.01 -20.69 -7.30
N SER A 169 0.86 -20.69 -5.97
CA SER A 169 -0.13 -19.88 -5.25
C SER A 169 0.06 -18.36 -5.39
N TRP A 170 1.27 -17.89 -5.70
CA TRP A 170 1.58 -16.46 -5.85
C TRP A 170 2.26 -16.12 -7.19
N CYS A 171 2.39 -17.10 -8.09
CA CYS A 171 3.00 -16.91 -9.40
C CYS A 171 2.27 -15.83 -10.21
N ASN A 172 0.94 -15.85 -10.22
CA ASN A 172 0.13 -14.83 -10.90
C ASN A 172 0.32 -13.43 -10.28
N SER A 173 0.46 -13.33 -8.96
CA SER A 173 0.70 -12.07 -8.26
C SER A 173 2.06 -11.45 -8.65
N PHE A 174 3.11 -12.27 -8.79
CA PHE A 174 4.39 -11.78 -9.32
C PHE A 174 4.29 -11.32 -10.77
N ASN A 175 3.55 -12.04 -11.61
CA ASN A 175 3.34 -11.60 -12.99
C ASN A 175 2.61 -10.25 -13.05
N LEU A 176 1.53 -10.11 -12.27
CA LEU A 176 0.77 -8.88 -12.13
C LEU A 176 1.63 -7.72 -11.63
N TYR A 177 2.46 -7.95 -10.61
CA TYR A 177 3.38 -6.94 -10.09
C TYR A 177 4.34 -6.40 -11.17
N GLN A 178 4.90 -7.30 -12.00
CA GLN A 178 5.76 -6.90 -13.12
C GLN A 178 5.00 -6.01 -14.11
N LYS A 179 3.78 -6.40 -14.47
CA LYS A 179 2.91 -5.65 -15.41
C LYS A 179 2.57 -4.26 -14.87
N ILE A 180 2.26 -4.15 -13.57
CA ILE A 180 2.01 -2.87 -12.91
C ILE A 180 3.25 -1.97 -12.98
N VAL A 181 4.43 -2.48 -12.59
CA VAL A 181 5.68 -1.71 -12.61
C VAL A 181 6.03 -1.25 -14.03
N LEU A 182 5.91 -2.12 -15.02
CA LEU A 182 6.18 -1.78 -16.42
C LEU A 182 5.19 -0.74 -16.96
N ARG A 183 3.90 -0.89 -16.64
CA ARG A 183 2.86 0.08 -17.02
C ARG A 183 3.12 1.44 -16.38
N GLN A 184 3.46 1.46 -15.09
CA GLN A 184 3.79 2.69 -14.38
C GLN A 184 5.03 3.39 -14.95
N LYS A 185 6.04 2.61 -15.34
CA LYS A 185 7.23 3.13 -16.01
C LYS A 185 6.92 3.79 -17.35
N ASN A 186 6.01 3.22 -18.13
CA ASN A 186 5.71 3.68 -19.49
C ASN A 186 4.64 4.77 -19.55
N PHE A 187 3.64 4.72 -18.66
CA PHE A 187 2.43 5.54 -18.74
C PHE A 187 2.14 6.36 -17.48
N GLY A 188 2.96 6.23 -16.43
CA GLY A 188 2.73 6.91 -15.15
C GLY A 188 1.69 6.22 -14.27
N ARG A 189 1.06 6.98 -13.37
CA ARG A 189 0.10 6.43 -12.41
C ARG A 189 -1.03 5.69 -13.12
N ILE A 190 -1.44 4.55 -12.56
CA ILE A 190 -2.63 3.84 -13.03
C ILE A 190 -3.83 4.46 -12.31
N GLU A 191 -4.71 5.10 -13.07
CA GLU A 191 -5.89 5.77 -12.53
C GLU A 191 -7.16 5.04 -12.99
N PRO A 192 -7.71 4.11 -12.18
CA PRO A 192 -8.93 3.42 -12.52
C PRO A 192 -10.13 4.37 -12.40
N SER A 193 -11.07 4.28 -13.33
CA SER A 193 -12.32 5.05 -13.22
C SER A 193 -13.18 4.52 -12.06
N LEU A 194 -13.53 5.39 -11.12
CA LEU A 194 -14.42 5.05 -10.01
C LEU A 194 -15.88 4.84 -10.49
N PRO A 195 -16.65 3.92 -9.86
CA PRO A 195 -18.04 3.72 -10.24
C PRO A 195 -18.92 4.90 -9.80
N SER A 196 -19.88 5.29 -10.64
CA SER A 196 -20.80 6.40 -10.36
C SER A 196 -22.15 5.98 -9.77
N LYS A 197 -22.31 4.70 -9.43
CA LYS A 197 -23.60 4.17 -8.97
C LYS A 197 -23.85 4.53 -7.51
N ILE A 198 -24.96 5.23 -7.27
CA ILE A 198 -25.43 5.61 -5.93
C ILE A 198 -26.58 4.68 -5.52
N MET A 199 -26.49 4.09 -4.34
CA MET A 199 -27.53 3.24 -3.78
C MET A 199 -28.69 4.09 -3.26
N LEU A 200 -29.92 3.68 -3.59
CA LEU A 200 -31.15 4.35 -3.12
C LEU A 200 -31.81 3.61 -1.95
N LYS A 201 -31.34 2.40 -1.65
CA LYS A 201 -31.84 1.53 -0.59
C LYS A 201 -30.64 0.99 0.19
N PRO A 202 -30.83 0.56 1.45
CA PRO A 202 -29.78 -0.09 2.22
C PRO A 202 -29.10 -1.18 1.38
N PHE A 203 -27.77 -1.09 1.30
CA PHE A 203 -26.96 -2.00 0.50
C PHE A 203 -26.17 -2.93 1.41
N ASP A 204 -26.48 -4.22 1.34
CA ASP A 204 -25.75 -5.24 2.08
C ASP A 204 -24.43 -5.57 1.36
N LEU A 205 -23.30 -5.34 2.03
CA LEU A 205 -21.99 -5.46 1.42
C LEU A 205 -21.54 -6.93 1.39
N SER A 206 -21.30 -7.45 0.19
CA SER A 206 -20.71 -8.78 0.04
C SER A 206 -19.30 -8.83 0.62
N ASN A 207 -18.97 -9.94 1.29
CA ASN A 207 -17.60 -10.27 1.71
C ASN A 207 -16.63 -10.58 0.55
N ASN A 208 -17.10 -10.53 -0.70
CA ASN A 208 -16.30 -10.69 -1.89
C ASN A 208 -16.34 -9.41 -2.73
N ILE A 209 -15.19 -8.75 -2.85
CA ILE A 209 -15.05 -7.47 -3.56
C ILE A 209 -15.43 -7.56 -5.05
N ASP A 210 -15.24 -8.72 -5.69
CA ASP A 210 -15.64 -8.97 -7.07
C ASP A 210 -17.16 -8.84 -7.25
N ASN A 211 -17.93 -9.37 -6.29
CA ASN A 211 -19.39 -9.23 -6.30
C ASN A 211 -19.81 -7.77 -6.09
N VAL A 212 -19.10 -7.03 -5.23
CA VAL A 212 -19.35 -5.59 -5.03
C VAL A 212 -19.12 -4.84 -6.33
N PHE A 213 -17.99 -5.03 -7.00
CA PHE A 213 -17.70 -4.34 -8.25
C PHE A 213 -18.66 -4.71 -9.39
N LYS A 214 -19.10 -5.97 -9.50
CA LYS A 214 -20.15 -6.38 -10.44
C LYS A 214 -21.46 -5.60 -10.26
N ILE A 215 -21.79 -5.22 -9.02
CA ILE A 215 -22.99 -4.44 -8.71
C ILE A 215 -22.77 -2.96 -9.01
N LEU A 216 -21.59 -2.42 -8.68
CA LEU A 216 -21.31 -0.99 -8.80
C LEU A 216 -21.06 -0.55 -10.25
N TYR A 217 -20.46 -1.40 -11.07
CA TYR A 217 -20.12 -1.06 -12.46
C TYR A 217 -21.18 -1.54 -13.45
N LYS A 218 -21.73 -0.60 -14.23
CA LYS A 218 -22.68 -0.91 -15.32
C LYS A 218 -22.06 -1.80 -16.41
N ASN A 219 -20.77 -1.63 -16.70
CA ASN A 219 -20.02 -2.45 -17.62
C ASN A 219 -18.80 -3.06 -16.90
N TYR A 220 -19.05 -4.11 -16.11
CA TYR A 220 -17.99 -4.82 -15.39
C TYR A 220 -16.89 -5.35 -16.34
N GLY A 221 -17.24 -5.64 -17.61
CA GLY A 221 -16.30 -6.05 -18.63
C GLY A 221 -15.21 -5.01 -18.94
N ALA A 222 -15.39 -3.74 -18.58
CA ALA A 222 -14.38 -2.70 -18.71
C ALA A 222 -13.27 -2.78 -17.64
N ILE A 223 -13.47 -3.52 -16.54
CA ILE A 223 -12.47 -3.73 -15.48
C ILE A 223 -11.66 -5.02 -15.71
N LYS A 224 -11.68 -5.58 -16.93
CA LYS A 224 -10.95 -6.82 -17.27
C LYS A 224 -9.43 -6.66 -17.28
N ASP A 225 -8.93 -5.43 -17.36
CA ASP A 225 -7.51 -5.17 -17.21
C ASP A 225 -7.11 -5.44 -15.75
N GLU A 226 -6.26 -6.45 -15.56
CA GLU A 226 -5.82 -6.92 -14.25
C GLU A 226 -5.07 -5.85 -13.43
N CYS A 227 -4.34 -4.93 -14.08
CA CYS A 227 -3.63 -3.87 -13.39
C CYS A 227 -4.61 -2.81 -12.88
N ILE A 228 -5.62 -2.48 -13.70
CA ILE A 228 -6.72 -1.59 -13.32
C ILE A 228 -7.52 -2.22 -12.18
N TYR A 229 -7.86 -3.50 -12.29
CA TYR A 229 -8.59 -4.23 -11.25
C TYR A 229 -7.82 -4.23 -9.93
N ALA A 230 -6.52 -4.57 -9.95
CA ALA A 230 -5.68 -4.59 -8.75
C ALA A 230 -5.52 -3.20 -8.12
N THR A 231 -5.40 -2.16 -8.93
CA THR A 231 -5.36 -0.78 -8.43
C THR A 231 -6.70 -0.40 -7.79
N LEU A 232 -7.81 -0.81 -8.41
CA LEU A 232 -9.15 -0.52 -7.91
C LEU A 232 -9.44 -1.24 -6.59
N THR A 233 -9.04 -2.50 -6.42
CA THR A 233 -9.18 -3.21 -5.13
C THR A 233 -8.37 -2.53 -4.03
N GLN A 234 -7.16 -2.06 -4.36
CA GLN A 234 -6.32 -1.28 -3.44
C GLN A 234 -6.99 0.04 -3.03
N LEU A 235 -7.64 0.75 -3.97
CA LEU A 235 -8.39 1.97 -3.64
C LEU A 235 -9.60 1.64 -2.75
N ALA A 236 -10.40 0.65 -3.12
CA ALA A 236 -11.65 0.36 -2.43
C ALA A 236 -11.46 -0.26 -1.02
N THR A 237 -10.26 -0.78 -0.72
CA THR A 237 -10.01 -1.60 0.49
C THR A 237 -10.43 -0.89 1.79
N ALA A 238 -9.96 0.32 2.06
CA ALA A 238 -10.22 1.01 3.32
C ALA A 238 -11.70 1.38 3.51
N PRO A 239 -12.37 2.07 2.55
CA PRO A 239 -13.78 2.40 2.71
C PRO A 239 -14.71 1.18 2.77
N LEU A 240 -14.48 0.17 1.91
CA LEU A 240 -15.31 -1.04 1.93
C LEU A 240 -15.12 -1.85 3.20
N THR A 241 -13.89 -1.94 3.72
CA THR A 241 -13.63 -2.63 4.99
C THR A 241 -14.30 -1.90 6.16
N ALA A 242 -14.25 -0.57 6.18
CA ALA A 242 -14.94 0.23 7.20
C ALA A 242 -16.46 0.02 7.15
N LEU A 243 -17.07 0.03 5.96
CA LEU A 243 -18.48 -0.22 5.79
C LEU A 243 -18.85 -1.67 6.17
N TYR A 244 -18.03 -2.64 5.75
CA TYR A 244 -18.22 -4.05 6.10
C TYR A 244 -18.26 -4.25 7.60
N GLY A 245 -17.28 -3.73 8.34
CA GLY A 245 -17.24 -3.88 9.79
C GLY A 245 -18.39 -3.18 10.51
N ALA A 246 -18.82 -2.01 10.02
CA ALA A 246 -20.03 -1.35 10.55
C ALA A 246 -21.27 -2.23 10.40
N GLN A 247 -21.43 -2.88 9.24
CA GLN A 247 -22.54 -3.80 8.98
C GLN A 247 -22.45 -5.10 9.79
N GLN A 248 -21.25 -5.68 9.94
CA GLN A 248 -21.06 -6.88 10.78
C GLN A 248 -21.41 -6.60 12.25
N ASN A 249 -21.12 -5.39 12.74
CA ASN A 249 -21.52 -4.95 14.07
C ASN A 249 -22.99 -4.48 14.13
N GLN A 250 -23.77 -4.61 13.06
CA GLN A 250 -25.18 -4.17 12.97
C GLN A 250 -25.36 -2.71 13.39
N GLN A 251 -24.36 -1.85 13.10
CA GLN A 251 -24.46 -0.43 13.40
C GLN A 251 -25.46 0.24 12.48
N GLU A 252 -26.38 1.02 13.06
CA GLU A 252 -27.17 1.96 12.28
C GLU A 252 -26.30 3.15 11.90
N ILE A 253 -26.09 3.35 10.59
CA ILE A 253 -25.38 4.53 10.08
C ILE A 253 -26.41 5.66 9.91
N GLY A 254 -26.32 6.64 10.80
CA GLY A 254 -27.15 7.85 10.79
C GLY A 254 -26.79 8.83 9.66
N GLU A 255 -27.31 10.06 9.78
CA GLU A 255 -27.05 11.13 8.79
C GLU A 255 -25.60 11.64 8.83
N VAL A 256 -24.92 11.49 9.97
CA VAL A 256 -23.50 11.82 10.14
C VAL A 256 -22.79 10.57 10.65
N TYR A 257 -21.63 10.25 10.07
CA TYR A 257 -20.82 9.11 10.49
C TYR A 257 -19.33 9.46 10.47
N THR A 258 -18.65 9.26 11.60
CA THR A 258 -17.26 9.63 11.82
C THR A 258 -16.37 8.39 11.95
N ILE A 259 -15.38 8.29 11.07
CA ILE A 259 -14.45 7.16 10.98
C ILE A 259 -13.05 7.68 11.32
N HIS A 260 -12.43 7.10 12.35
CA HIS A 260 -11.02 7.39 12.67
C HIS A 260 -10.13 6.33 12.04
N LEU A 261 -9.13 6.75 11.26
CA LEU A 261 -8.08 5.90 10.71
C LEU A 261 -6.82 6.10 11.54
N VAL A 262 -6.43 5.08 12.30
CA VAL A 262 -5.34 5.15 13.26
C VAL A 262 -4.08 4.52 12.71
N GLY A 263 -2.96 5.25 12.80
CA GLY A 263 -1.71 4.86 12.16
C GLY A 263 -1.74 5.10 10.65
N ALA A 264 -2.54 6.08 10.20
CA ALA A 264 -2.73 6.35 8.79
C ALA A 264 -1.46 6.91 8.13
N GLU A 265 -1.24 6.50 6.88
CA GLU A 265 -0.19 6.97 5.98
C GLU A 265 -0.82 7.58 4.72
N LEU A 266 -0.33 8.72 4.24
CA LEU A 266 -0.94 9.37 3.07
C LEU A 266 -0.93 8.46 1.84
N GLN A 267 0.14 7.68 1.63
CA GLN A 267 0.32 6.82 0.47
C GLN A 267 -0.64 5.62 0.42
N PHE A 268 -1.27 5.25 1.54
CA PHE A 268 -2.21 4.13 1.60
C PHE A 268 -3.65 4.62 1.79
N GLU A 269 -3.94 5.34 2.88
CA GLU A 269 -5.29 5.75 3.19
C GLU A 269 -5.74 6.99 2.41
N ALA A 270 -4.85 7.91 2.04
CA ALA A 270 -5.20 9.23 1.49
C ALA A 270 -4.75 9.51 0.04
N ASP A 271 -4.15 8.54 -0.66
CA ASP A 271 -3.62 8.70 -2.02
C ASP A 271 -4.72 9.06 -3.06
N THR A 272 -5.97 8.76 -2.74
CA THR A 272 -7.16 9.10 -3.53
C THR A 272 -8.32 9.25 -2.55
N LEU A 273 -8.76 10.47 -2.27
CA LEU A 273 -9.73 10.75 -1.19
C LEU A 273 -11.19 10.59 -1.63
N ASP A 274 -11.52 10.89 -2.89
CA ASP A 274 -12.85 10.72 -3.50
C ASP A 274 -13.35 9.25 -3.51
N LYS A 275 -12.45 8.29 -3.26
CA LYS A 275 -12.81 6.89 -2.97
C LYS A 275 -13.82 6.76 -1.82
N TRP A 276 -13.78 7.66 -0.83
CA TRP A 276 -14.72 7.63 0.31
C TRP A 276 -16.13 8.08 -0.08
N GLU A 277 -16.25 8.98 -1.07
CA GLU A 277 -17.56 9.28 -1.65
C GLU A 277 -18.11 8.02 -2.33
N THR A 278 -17.28 7.35 -3.12
CA THR A 278 -17.73 6.26 -3.98
C THR A 278 -17.97 4.94 -3.27
N PHE A 279 -17.09 4.54 -2.37
CA PHE A 279 -17.11 3.23 -1.71
C PHE A 279 -17.64 3.28 -0.27
N PHE A 280 -18.08 4.45 0.21
CA PHE A 280 -18.78 4.56 1.50
C PHE A 280 -20.06 5.36 1.36
N LEU A 281 -19.97 6.65 1.04
CA LEU A 281 -21.14 7.55 1.01
C LEU A 281 -22.20 7.06 0.00
N HIS A 282 -21.80 6.74 -1.23
CA HIS A 282 -22.73 6.22 -2.25
C HIS A 282 -23.43 4.91 -1.87
N LEU A 283 -22.86 4.13 -0.94
CA LEU A 283 -23.40 2.84 -0.53
C LEU A 283 -24.37 2.94 0.66
N VAL A 284 -24.38 4.07 1.36
CA VAL A 284 -25.23 4.32 2.53
C VAL A 284 -26.21 5.46 2.21
N PRO A 285 -27.45 5.18 1.79
CA PRO A 285 -28.38 6.22 1.31
C PRO A 285 -28.78 7.24 2.38
N THR A 286 -28.82 6.83 3.65
CA THR A 286 -29.17 7.68 4.80
C THR A 286 -28.06 8.65 5.19
N LEU A 287 -26.82 8.38 4.78
CA LEU A 287 -25.66 9.15 5.17
C LEU A 287 -25.59 10.45 4.37
N MET A 288 -25.57 11.58 5.08
CA MET A 288 -25.44 12.93 4.52
C MET A 288 -24.01 13.44 4.66
N GLU A 289 -23.35 13.14 5.78
CA GLU A 289 -22.00 13.60 6.08
C GLU A 289 -21.11 12.44 6.55
N CYS A 290 -20.17 12.03 5.70
CA CYS A 290 -19.11 11.10 6.07
C CYS A 290 -17.88 11.90 6.53
N ARG A 291 -17.44 11.72 7.77
CA ARG A 291 -16.20 12.33 8.30
C ARG A 291 -15.13 11.27 8.42
N VAL A 292 -13.97 11.52 7.83
CA VAL A 292 -12.82 10.61 7.94
C VAL A 292 -11.67 11.38 8.58
N VAL A 293 -11.27 10.95 9.77
CA VAL A 293 -10.19 11.54 10.54
C VAL A 293 -8.96 10.66 10.41
N PHE A 294 -7.91 11.14 9.76
CA PHE A 294 -6.63 10.47 9.63
C PHE A 294 -5.74 10.87 10.79
N VAL A 295 -5.24 9.90 11.55
CA VAL A 295 -4.37 10.15 12.71
C VAL A 295 -3.13 9.29 12.59
N GLY A 296 -1.96 9.92 12.54
CA GLY A 296 -0.70 9.17 12.42
C GLY A 296 0.54 10.04 12.64
N PRO A 297 1.56 9.51 13.34
CA PRO A 297 2.81 10.22 13.53
C PRO A 297 3.58 10.42 12.22
N GLU A 298 3.37 9.54 11.23
CA GLU A 298 4.06 9.56 9.93
C GLU A 298 3.16 10.03 8.77
N LEU A 299 1.91 10.42 9.06
CA LEU A 299 0.87 10.72 8.08
C LEU A 299 1.34 11.69 6.98
N ASN A 300 1.94 12.83 7.33
CA ASN A 300 2.39 13.85 6.36
C ASN A 300 3.89 14.14 6.44
N ALA A 301 4.73 13.10 6.40
CA ALA A 301 6.19 13.25 6.48
C ALA A 301 6.77 14.16 5.39
N GLU A 302 6.11 14.27 4.23
CA GLU A 302 6.53 15.09 3.09
C GLU A 302 6.01 16.54 3.15
N ASN A 303 5.27 16.93 4.20
CA ASN A 303 4.69 18.27 4.39
C ASN A 303 3.85 18.74 3.19
N LEU A 304 3.02 17.86 2.65
CA LEU A 304 2.09 18.18 1.56
C LEU A 304 0.98 19.15 2.03
N PRO A 305 0.43 19.99 1.13
CA PRO A 305 -0.62 20.95 1.45
C PRO A 305 -1.99 20.27 1.59
N LEU A 306 -2.24 19.68 2.77
CA LEU A 306 -3.44 18.88 3.04
C LEU A 306 -4.75 19.66 2.90
N GLU A 307 -4.75 20.96 3.17
CA GLU A 307 -5.94 21.82 2.98
C GLU A 307 -6.42 21.80 1.53
N ILE A 308 -5.49 21.73 0.57
CA ILE A 308 -5.82 21.65 -0.86
C ILE A 308 -6.19 20.21 -1.21
N LEU A 309 -5.39 19.23 -0.76
CA LEU A 309 -5.65 17.81 -1.05
C LEU A 309 -7.01 17.32 -0.54
N SER A 310 -7.46 17.85 0.60
CA SER A 310 -8.76 17.52 1.21
C SER A 310 -9.96 18.04 0.42
N ARG A 311 -9.77 18.96 -0.53
CA ARG A 311 -10.84 19.50 -1.38
C ARG A 311 -11.08 18.56 -2.56
N ILE A 312 -11.95 17.57 -2.34
CA ILE A 312 -12.41 16.70 -3.41
C ILE A 312 -13.61 17.31 -4.13
N ARG A 313 -13.68 17.09 -5.44
CA ARG A 313 -14.85 17.45 -6.24
C ARG A 313 -15.93 16.38 -6.12
N MET A 314 -16.83 16.55 -5.16
CA MET A 314 -18.01 15.68 -4.96
C MET A 314 -18.82 15.52 -6.25
N CYS A 315 -19.45 14.37 -6.49
CA CYS A 315 -20.26 14.16 -7.69
C CYS A 315 -21.50 15.08 -7.73
N ARG A 316 -22.05 15.33 -8.93
CA ARG A 316 -23.19 16.25 -9.13
C ARG A 316 -24.39 15.90 -8.25
N THR A 317 -24.73 14.63 -8.11
CA THR A 317 -25.87 14.17 -7.31
C THR A 317 -25.65 14.41 -5.83
N CYS A 318 -24.46 14.13 -5.30
CA CYS A 318 -24.14 14.42 -3.91
C CYS A 318 -24.20 15.92 -3.62
N ARG A 319 -23.64 16.76 -4.52
CA ARG A 319 -23.73 18.23 -4.39
C ARG A 319 -25.18 18.73 -4.36
N GLN A 320 -26.02 18.24 -5.28
CA GLN A 320 -27.44 18.63 -5.35
C GLN A 320 -28.24 18.20 -4.11
N ASN A 321 -27.88 17.06 -3.52
CA ASN A 321 -28.53 16.53 -2.33
C ASN A 321 -27.83 16.94 -1.03
N CYS A 322 -26.88 17.89 -1.08
CA CYS A 322 -26.12 18.37 0.08
C CYS A 322 -25.41 17.24 0.87
N ARG A 323 -24.97 16.19 0.17
CA ARG A 323 -24.17 15.10 0.76
C ARG A 323 -22.69 15.41 0.61
N ILE A 324 -21.89 15.13 1.64
CA ILE A 324 -20.49 15.54 1.71
C ILE A 324 -19.61 14.46 2.35
N VAL A 325 -18.34 14.40 1.91
CA VAL A 325 -17.27 13.74 2.65
C VAL A 325 -16.31 14.83 3.16
N LYS A 326 -15.99 14.79 4.45
CA LYS A 326 -15.04 15.70 5.09
C LYS A 326 -13.83 14.93 5.59
N PHE A 327 -12.66 15.53 5.43
CA PHE A 327 -11.40 14.95 5.86
C PHE A 327 -10.77 15.83 6.93
N ASP A 328 -10.31 15.21 8.01
CA ASP A 328 -9.53 15.85 9.06
C ASP A 328 -8.19 15.12 9.21
N PHE A 329 -7.09 15.85 9.29
CA PHE A 329 -5.74 15.29 9.28
C PHE A 329 -4.97 15.69 10.53
N GLN A 330 -4.77 14.72 11.42
CA GLN A 330 -4.02 14.85 12.67
C GLN A 330 -2.60 14.33 12.44
N CYS A 331 -1.77 15.17 11.82
CA CYS A 331 -0.41 14.81 11.38
C CYS A 331 0.61 14.90 12.51
N GLY A 332 1.61 14.01 12.51
CA GLY A 332 2.69 14.05 13.49
C GLY A 332 2.23 13.72 14.91
N MET A 333 1.06 13.11 15.05
CA MET A 333 0.37 12.93 16.32
C MET A 333 0.02 11.46 16.54
N LEU A 334 0.26 10.96 17.76
CA LEU A 334 -0.23 9.64 18.18
C LEU A 334 -1.72 9.74 18.54
N TYR A 335 -2.47 8.65 18.35
CA TYR A 335 -3.92 8.67 18.57
C TYR A 335 -4.34 9.03 19.99
N HIS A 336 -3.58 8.59 20.99
CA HIS A 336 -3.85 8.95 22.38
C HIS A 336 -3.57 10.42 22.69
N ASP A 337 -2.68 11.08 21.93
CA ASP A 337 -2.48 12.53 22.03
C ASP A 337 -3.64 13.27 21.39
N TYR A 338 -4.10 12.82 20.21
CA TYR A 338 -5.30 13.35 19.56
C TYR A 338 -6.54 13.22 20.46
N PHE A 339 -6.72 12.05 21.08
CA PHE A 339 -7.80 11.80 22.05
C PHE A 339 -7.84 12.80 23.21
N ASN A 340 -6.68 13.25 23.68
CA ASN A 340 -6.58 14.22 24.77
C ASN A 340 -6.54 15.69 24.28
N SER A 341 -6.56 15.92 22.97
CA SER A 341 -6.49 17.26 22.38
C SER A 341 -7.86 17.93 22.33
N SER A 342 -7.86 19.26 22.24
CA SER A 342 -9.10 20.04 22.02
C SER A 342 -9.70 19.85 20.62
N ALA A 343 -8.94 19.30 19.68
CA ALA A 343 -9.39 19.00 18.31
C ALA A 343 -10.13 17.66 18.22
N PHE A 344 -10.19 16.89 19.31
CA PHE A 344 -10.79 15.57 19.31
C PHE A 344 -12.27 15.61 18.93
N THR A 345 -12.64 14.79 17.95
CA THR A 345 -14.04 14.49 17.62
C THR A 345 -14.33 13.03 17.96
N LYS A 346 -15.55 12.71 18.40
CA LYS A 346 -15.90 11.34 18.75
C LYS A 346 -16.14 10.50 17.48
N PRO A 347 -15.50 9.32 17.32
CA PRO A 347 -15.79 8.42 16.23
C PRO A 347 -17.05 7.59 16.48
N ASP A 348 -17.68 7.19 15.38
CA ASP A 348 -18.65 6.09 15.30
C ASP A 348 -17.94 4.76 14.98
N LEU A 349 -16.76 4.82 14.38
CA LEU A 349 -15.92 3.67 14.02
C LEU A 349 -14.43 4.01 14.13
N VAL A 350 -13.62 3.11 14.68
CA VAL A 350 -12.16 3.21 14.68
C VAL A 350 -11.57 2.08 13.83
N CYS A 351 -10.72 2.43 12.88
CA CYS A 351 -10.06 1.48 11.98
C CYS A 351 -8.54 1.52 12.19
N PHE A 352 -7.96 0.34 12.39
CA PHE A 352 -6.53 0.09 12.33
C PHE A 352 -6.23 -0.78 11.11
N PHE A 353 -5.76 -0.18 10.02
CA PHE A 353 -5.44 -0.94 8.81
C PHE A 353 -4.00 -1.42 8.85
N ASN A 354 -3.83 -2.74 9.00
CA ASN A 354 -2.53 -3.42 9.02
C ASN A 354 -1.49 -2.81 10.00
N PRO A 355 -1.89 -2.50 11.26
CA PRO A 355 -1.08 -1.68 12.17
C PRO A 355 0.13 -2.42 12.76
N GLY A 356 0.11 -3.77 12.80
CA GLY A 356 1.09 -4.57 13.52
C GLY A 356 1.16 -4.25 15.02
N LEU A 357 0.00 -4.21 15.69
CA LEU A 357 -0.13 -3.88 17.12
C LEU A 357 0.70 -4.79 18.03
N TYR A 358 0.88 -6.06 17.64
CA TYR A 358 1.65 -7.03 18.43
C TYR A 358 3.12 -6.64 18.63
N ARG A 359 3.65 -5.73 17.80
CA ARG A 359 5.07 -5.32 17.86
C ARG A 359 5.30 -4.43 19.08
N SER A 360 6.37 -4.73 19.83
CA SER A 360 6.83 -3.93 20.98
C SER A 360 7.80 -2.81 20.58
N THR A 361 7.94 -2.54 19.29
CA THR A 361 8.77 -1.47 18.73
C THR A 361 8.03 -0.90 17.54
N GLY A 362 7.69 0.38 17.60
CA GLY A 362 7.02 1.11 16.51
C GLY A 362 7.70 2.47 16.31
N PHE A 363 6.93 3.54 16.44
CA PHE A 363 7.39 4.91 16.25
C PHE A 363 8.58 5.25 17.16
N ASN A 364 9.68 5.75 16.57
CA ASN A 364 10.95 6.06 17.24
C ASN A 364 11.53 4.89 18.08
N GLY A 365 11.23 3.64 17.70
CA GLY A 365 11.71 2.46 18.42
C GLY A 365 11.00 2.21 19.76
N LEU A 366 9.91 2.94 20.04
CA LEU A 366 9.12 2.80 21.26
C LEU A 366 7.81 2.05 21.00
N ASP A 367 7.29 1.41 22.03
CA ASP A 367 5.94 0.83 22.00
C ASP A 367 4.90 1.87 22.42
N THR A 368 4.20 2.44 21.43
CA THR A 368 3.16 3.45 21.66
C THR A 368 1.75 2.86 21.64
N TRP A 369 1.62 1.57 21.32
CA TRP A 369 0.32 0.90 21.16
C TRP A 369 -0.50 0.77 22.44
N PRO A 370 0.07 0.52 23.64
CA PRO A 370 -0.72 0.41 24.86
C PRO A 370 -1.64 1.60 25.12
N ASN A 371 -1.11 2.82 25.01
CA ASN A 371 -1.90 4.03 25.24
C ASN A 371 -2.93 4.26 24.12
N THR A 372 -2.53 4.03 22.87
CA THR A 372 -3.43 4.12 21.72
C THR A 372 -4.61 3.15 21.82
N ILE A 373 -4.36 1.89 22.19
CA ILE A 373 -5.40 0.88 22.38
C ILE A 373 -6.34 1.31 23.50
N LYS A 374 -5.80 1.75 24.65
CA LYS A 374 -6.60 2.23 25.79
C LYS A 374 -7.51 3.40 25.41
N SER A 375 -7.01 4.38 24.68
CA SER A 375 -7.81 5.50 24.16
C SER A 375 -8.90 5.02 23.20
N ALA A 376 -8.56 4.16 22.24
CA ALA A 376 -9.51 3.64 21.24
C ALA A 376 -10.64 2.84 21.90
N VAL A 377 -10.33 1.91 22.82
CA VAL A 377 -11.37 1.11 23.49
C VAL A 377 -12.27 1.96 24.38
N SER A 378 -11.77 3.06 24.94
CA SER A 378 -12.54 3.93 25.84
C SER A 378 -13.70 4.66 25.13
N MET A 379 -13.65 4.79 23.81
CA MET A 379 -14.70 5.43 23.00
C MET A 379 -16.03 4.67 22.98
N ASN A 380 -16.01 3.39 23.34
CA ASN A 380 -17.17 2.50 23.28
C ASN A 380 -17.85 2.46 21.90
N CYS A 381 -17.07 2.61 20.83
CA CYS A 381 -17.47 2.35 19.45
C CYS A 381 -16.79 1.07 18.93
N PRO A 382 -17.26 0.50 17.81
CA PRO A 382 -16.61 -0.63 17.17
C PRO A 382 -15.20 -0.28 16.69
N ILE A 383 -14.36 -1.31 16.69
CA ILE A 383 -12.96 -1.24 16.29
C ILE A 383 -12.73 -2.32 15.23
N ILE A 384 -12.21 -1.91 14.08
CA ILE A 384 -11.77 -2.81 13.01
C ILE A 384 -10.25 -2.85 13.03
N VAL A 385 -9.71 -4.07 12.90
CA VAL A 385 -8.28 -4.31 12.81
C VAL A 385 -8.05 -5.27 11.67
N THR A 386 -7.18 -4.92 10.74
CA THR A 386 -6.71 -5.82 9.67
C THR A 386 -5.23 -6.09 9.85
N SER A 387 -4.70 -7.15 9.23
CA SER A 387 -3.26 -7.44 9.26
C SER A 387 -2.78 -7.93 7.90
N TYR A 388 -1.48 -7.81 7.61
CA TYR A 388 -0.90 -8.27 6.35
C TYR A 388 -0.86 -9.79 6.23
N THR A 389 -0.88 -10.52 7.36
CA THR A 389 -0.73 -11.97 7.37
C THR A 389 -1.66 -12.64 8.38
N GLU A 390 -2.01 -13.89 8.10
CA GLU A 390 -2.77 -14.78 9.01
C GLU A 390 -2.04 -15.01 10.35
N VAL A 391 -0.73 -14.81 10.40
CA VAL A 391 0.07 -14.96 11.63
C VAL A 391 -0.01 -13.72 12.52
N GLU A 392 -0.13 -12.53 11.93
CA GLU A 392 -0.16 -11.27 12.66
C GLU A 392 -1.53 -11.00 13.29
N SER A 393 -2.62 -11.32 12.58
CA SER A 393 -4.00 -11.00 13.02
C SER A 393 -4.37 -11.57 14.41
N PRO A 394 -4.09 -12.85 14.74
CA PRO A 394 -4.32 -13.36 16.09
C PRO A 394 -3.52 -12.66 17.18
N ARG A 395 -2.29 -12.22 16.87
CA ARG A 395 -1.41 -11.52 17.82
C ARG A 395 -1.86 -10.08 18.05
N ASP A 396 -2.35 -9.42 17.01
CA ASP A 396 -2.97 -8.10 17.12
C ASP A 396 -4.22 -8.15 18.02
N LEU A 397 -5.07 -9.17 17.84
CA LEU A 397 -6.24 -9.39 18.70
C LEU A 397 -5.83 -9.63 20.16
N GLU A 398 -4.87 -10.52 20.41
CA GLU A 398 -4.33 -10.79 21.75
C GLU A 398 -3.81 -9.51 22.41
N ARG A 399 -3.08 -8.68 21.64
CA ARG A 399 -2.54 -7.40 22.12
C ARG A 399 -3.66 -6.45 22.55
N ILE A 400 -4.71 -6.31 21.74
CA ILE A 400 -5.85 -5.46 22.07
C ILE A 400 -6.55 -5.96 23.34
N GLN A 401 -6.83 -7.25 23.42
CA GLN A 401 -7.51 -7.84 24.58
C GLN A 401 -6.70 -7.63 25.87
N LYS A 402 -5.38 -7.77 25.79
CA LYS A 402 -4.46 -7.54 26.92
C LYS A 402 -4.47 -6.09 27.41
N GLU A 403 -4.45 -5.12 26.48
CA GLU A 403 -4.34 -3.69 26.84
C GLU A 403 -5.71 -3.02 27.05
N SER A 404 -6.80 -3.69 26.71
CA SER A 404 -8.15 -3.17 26.86
C SER A 404 -8.51 -2.89 28.33
N THR A 405 -9.09 -1.72 28.58
CA THR A 405 -9.60 -1.33 29.91
C THR A 405 -11.02 -1.84 30.19
N ARG A 406 -11.63 -2.55 29.24
CA ARG A 406 -12.97 -3.13 29.35
C ARG A 406 -13.09 -4.45 28.60
N PRO A 407 -14.08 -5.30 28.91
CA PRO A 407 -14.40 -6.46 28.09
C PRO A 407 -14.73 -6.04 26.65
N LEU A 408 -14.21 -6.81 25.69
CA LEU A 408 -14.47 -6.62 24.26
C LEU A 408 -15.23 -7.83 23.72
N THR A 409 -16.29 -7.56 22.95
CA THR A 409 -16.99 -8.59 22.19
C THR A 409 -16.33 -8.71 20.83
N VAL A 410 -15.82 -9.90 20.50
CA VAL A 410 -15.26 -10.19 19.18
C VAL A 410 -16.41 -10.56 18.24
N VAL A 411 -16.72 -9.68 17.28
CA VAL A 411 -17.77 -9.91 16.28
C VAL A 411 -17.27 -10.85 15.18
N GLN A 412 -16.04 -10.63 14.71
CA GLN A 412 -15.39 -11.44 13.70
C GLN A 412 -13.95 -11.75 14.14
N PRO A 413 -13.59 -13.02 14.35
CA PRO A 413 -12.22 -13.41 14.69
C PRO A 413 -11.29 -13.37 13.46
N PRO A 414 -9.97 -13.30 13.69
CA PRO A 414 -8.88 -13.44 12.70
C PRO A 414 -9.01 -14.63 11.75
#